data_AF-A0A8T5THR7-F1
#
_entry.id   AF-A0A8T5THR7-F1
#
_cell.length_a   1.000
_cell.length_b   1.000
_cell.length_c   1.000
_cell.angle_alpha   90.00
_cell.angle_beta   90.00
_cell.angle_gamma   90.00
#
_symmetry.space_group_name_H-M   'P 1'
#
loop_
_entity.id
_entity.type
_entity.pdbx_description
1 polymer ?
#
loop_
_entity_poly.entity_id
_entity_poly.type
_entity_poly.pdbx_seq_one_letter_code
_entity_poly.pdbx_strand_id
1 'polypeptide(L)'
;MLELISYNNEIINTKTRITIDMLKEGVEFLKQFDINQNLLPDTMSIINKFLKKIDKLPHNIYKFFIAAYYIVSRHPIAFPVHKSKKDFCDKFSIKQSSLDYSLEKILCLLNYIKIQDDMNYPYFIDTQKDIGFNLLKTIVKSEVERNVMNYFQYNQTVNSKILSEELISKIIFQMKIFPEELFRQFYHIIFNMVKKELDEHSEYLYLQQKYLL
;
A
#
# COMPACT_ATOMS: atom_id res chain seq x y z
N MET A 1 12.99 4.12 54.95
CA MET A 1 12.41 5.11 54.03
C MET A 1 12.98 4.79 52.65
N LEU A 2 12.10 4.50 51.69
CA LEU A 2 12.41 3.93 50.39
C LEU A 2 13.23 4.88 49.52
N GLU A 3 14.46 4.50 49.19
CA GLU A 3 15.08 4.88 47.93
C GLU A 3 15.53 3.62 47.19
N LEU A 4 14.53 2.86 46.73
CA LEU A 4 14.71 2.03 45.55
C LEU A 4 14.71 2.99 44.36
N ILE A 5 15.86 3.60 44.09
CA ILE A 5 16.15 4.16 42.78
C ILE A 5 16.18 2.94 41.85
N SER A 6 15.04 2.66 41.24
CA SER A 6 14.92 1.61 40.24
C SER A 6 15.81 1.99 39.07
N TYR A 7 17.00 1.40 39.03
CA TYR A 7 17.96 1.42 37.92
C TYR A 7 17.41 0.64 36.71
N ASN A 8 16.15 0.89 36.33
CA ASN A 8 15.42 0.17 35.29
C ASN A 8 15.11 1.03 34.05
N ASN A 9 15.67 2.24 33.95
CA ASN A 9 15.40 3.14 32.81
C ASN A 9 16.45 3.14 31.69
N GLU A 10 17.62 2.51 31.85
CA GLU A 10 18.70 2.62 30.84
C GLU A 10 18.53 1.68 29.64
N ILE A 11 17.68 0.65 29.72
CA ILE A 11 17.48 -0.34 28.64
C ILE A 11 16.21 -0.04 27.82
N ILE A 12 15.57 1.12 28.01
CA ILE A 12 14.60 1.66 27.04
C ILE A 12 15.38 2.24 25.83
N ASN A 13 16.01 1.29 25.12
CA ASN A 13 15.92 1.10 23.68
C ASN A 13 16.70 2.08 22.79
N THR A 14 18.03 1.93 22.77
CA THR A 14 18.95 2.59 21.83
C THR A 14 18.42 2.61 20.39
N LYS A 15 17.79 1.51 19.91
CA LYS A 15 17.18 1.46 18.57
C LYS A 15 15.99 2.41 18.43
N THR A 16 15.13 2.51 19.43
CA THR A 16 14.00 3.46 19.43
C THR A 16 14.48 4.90 19.47
N ARG A 17 15.47 5.22 20.30
CA ARG A 17 16.06 6.57 20.35
C ARG A 17 16.70 6.96 19.00
N ILE A 18 17.52 6.07 18.43
CA ILE A 18 18.09 6.25 17.08
C ILE A 18 16.98 6.46 16.04
N THR A 19 15.89 5.68 16.11
CA THR A 19 14.76 5.84 15.18
C THR A 19 14.11 7.21 15.30
N ILE A 20 13.87 7.69 16.53
CA ILE A 20 13.28 9.02 16.78
C ILE A 20 14.20 10.11 16.24
N ASP A 21 15.50 10.03 16.52
CA ASP A 21 16.49 11.02 16.09
C ASP A 21 16.59 11.03 14.55
N MET A 22 16.63 9.87 13.91
CA MET A 22 16.59 9.75 12.45
C MET A 22 15.33 10.33 11.83
N LEU A 23 14.16 10.11 12.44
CA LEU A 23 12.91 10.67 11.93
C LEU A 23 12.92 12.20 12.03
N LYS A 24 13.43 12.77 13.13
CA LYS A 24 13.58 14.23 13.28
C LYS A 24 14.54 14.80 12.22
N GLU A 25 15.71 14.19 12.06
CA GLU A 25 16.68 14.57 11.03
C GLU A 25 16.09 14.47 9.62
N GLY A 26 15.33 13.42 9.35
CA GLY A 26 14.65 13.23 8.07
C GLY A 26 13.57 14.27 7.77
N VAL A 27 12.81 14.72 8.78
CA VAL A 27 11.87 15.83 8.63
C VAL A 27 12.61 17.11 8.26
N GLU A 28 13.65 17.46 9.00
CA GLU A 28 14.41 18.69 8.74
C GLU A 28 15.13 18.64 7.39
N PHE A 29 15.66 17.48 7.01
CA PHE A 29 16.21 17.26 5.67
C PHE A 29 15.17 17.49 4.57
N LEU A 30 13.98 16.90 4.66
CA LEU A 30 12.96 17.04 3.63
C LEU A 30 12.41 18.48 3.53
N LYS A 31 12.34 19.22 4.64
CA LYS A 31 11.92 20.63 4.67
C LYS A 31 12.87 21.58 3.92
N GLN A 32 14.11 21.16 3.66
CA GLN A 32 15.05 21.95 2.85
C GLN A 32 14.64 22.01 1.36
N PHE A 33 13.72 21.14 0.94
CA PHE A 33 13.20 21.10 -0.43
C PHE A 33 11.78 21.68 -0.48
N ASP A 34 11.40 22.18 -1.66
CA ASP A 34 10.06 22.73 -1.93
C ASP A 34 8.98 21.61 -2.03
N ILE A 35 8.73 20.88 -0.96
CA ILE A 35 7.78 19.75 -0.93
C ILE A 35 6.41 20.13 -0.37
N ASN A 36 5.39 19.34 -0.70
CA ASN A 36 4.09 19.45 -0.05
C ASN A 36 4.19 18.94 1.39
N GLN A 37 4.19 19.87 2.34
CA GLN A 37 4.36 19.61 3.77
C GLN A 37 3.24 18.72 4.33
N ASN A 38 2.05 18.72 3.71
CA ASN A 38 0.92 17.88 4.14
C ASN A 38 1.21 16.38 3.99
N LEU A 39 2.19 16.02 3.14
CA LEU A 39 2.59 14.63 2.92
C LEU A 39 3.69 14.15 3.88
N LEU A 40 4.27 15.05 4.69
CA LEU A 40 5.34 14.69 5.63
C LEU A 40 4.91 13.65 6.68
N PRO A 41 3.73 13.76 7.32
CA PRO A 41 3.30 12.76 8.32
C PRO A 41 3.26 11.34 7.73
N ASP A 42 2.70 11.19 6.54
CA ASP A 42 2.63 9.90 5.84
C ASP A 42 4.02 9.42 5.40
N THR A 43 4.87 10.33 4.93
CA THR A 43 6.25 10.03 4.57
C THR A 43 7.02 9.49 5.78
N MET A 44 6.91 10.14 6.93
CA MET A 44 7.54 9.70 8.18
C MET A 44 6.94 8.38 8.69
N SER A 45 5.63 8.18 8.50
CA SER A 45 4.96 6.92 8.84
C SER A 45 5.57 5.74 8.05
N ILE A 46 5.82 5.90 6.75
CA ILE A 46 6.50 4.89 5.91
C ILE A 46 7.90 4.62 6.45
N ILE A 47 8.70 5.66 6.72
CA ILE A 47 10.07 5.48 7.20
C ILE A 47 10.12 4.82 8.58
N ASN A 48 9.23 5.21 9.50
CA ASN A 48 9.14 4.59 10.82
C ASN A 48 8.85 3.08 10.69
N LYS A 49 7.90 2.69 9.82
CA LYS A 49 7.62 1.27 9.55
C LYS A 49 8.85 0.56 8.97
N PHE A 50 9.52 1.19 8.02
CA PHE A 50 10.73 0.66 7.39
C PHE A 50 11.86 0.43 8.42
N LEU A 51 12.18 1.45 9.22
CA LEU A 51 13.21 1.39 10.27
C LEU A 51 12.92 0.33 11.34
N LYS A 52 11.65 0.09 11.67
CA LYS A 52 11.23 -0.98 12.58
C LYS A 52 11.47 -2.38 12.03
N LYS A 53 11.36 -2.57 10.71
CA LYS A 53 11.47 -3.89 10.05
C LYS A 53 12.86 -4.23 9.55
N ILE A 54 13.76 -3.25 9.38
CA ILE A 54 15.13 -3.53 8.96
C ILE A 54 16.02 -3.93 10.14
N ASP A 55 16.98 -4.81 9.85
CA ASP A 55 18.01 -5.23 10.81
C ASP A 55 19.19 -4.27 10.85
N LYS A 56 19.59 -3.75 9.67
CA LYS A 56 20.72 -2.84 9.51
C LYS A 56 20.32 -1.55 8.83
N LEU A 57 20.77 -0.44 9.41
CA LEU A 57 20.55 0.89 8.85
C LEU A 57 21.28 1.04 7.50
N PRO A 58 20.61 1.58 6.47
CA PRO A 58 21.27 1.90 5.22
C PRO A 58 22.36 2.94 5.41
N HIS A 59 23.43 2.85 4.62
CA HIS A 59 24.54 3.81 4.69
C HIS A 59 24.11 5.25 4.42
N ASN A 60 23.08 5.45 3.59
CA ASN A 60 22.46 6.75 3.36
C ASN A 60 20.94 6.63 3.49
N ILE A 61 20.42 6.96 4.67
CA ILE A 61 18.98 6.93 4.98
C ILE A 61 18.19 8.04 4.28
N TYR A 62 18.82 9.17 3.94
CA TYR A 62 18.17 10.31 3.26
C TYR A 62 17.58 9.92 1.90
N LYS A 63 18.20 8.98 1.19
CA LYS A 63 17.62 8.40 -0.05
C LYS A 63 16.30 7.68 0.19
N PHE A 64 16.15 7.04 1.35
CA PHE A 64 14.91 6.37 1.73
C PHE A 64 13.82 7.39 2.08
N PHE A 65 14.15 8.50 2.76
CA PHE A 65 13.21 9.59 2.99
C PHE A 65 12.65 10.16 1.67
N ILE A 66 13.51 10.37 0.67
CA ILE A 66 13.08 10.81 -0.68
C ILE A 66 12.21 9.74 -1.36
N ALA A 67 12.58 8.46 -1.25
CA ALA A 67 11.78 7.37 -1.81
C ALA A 67 10.40 7.23 -1.14
N ALA A 68 10.33 7.38 0.19
CA ALA A 68 9.05 7.40 0.91
C ALA A 68 8.18 8.59 0.48
N TYR A 69 8.78 9.78 0.29
CA TYR A 69 8.05 10.94 -0.21
C TYR A 69 7.56 10.71 -1.64
N TYR A 70 8.36 10.05 -2.49
CA TYR A 70 7.95 9.63 -3.83
C TYR A 70 6.71 8.74 -3.79
N ILE A 71 6.72 7.72 -2.92
CA ILE A 71 5.58 6.80 -2.71
C ILE A 71 4.31 7.57 -2.35
N VAL A 72 4.37 8.42 -1.32
CA VAL A 72 3.21 9.17 -0.84
C VAL A 72 2.70 10.16 -1.90
N SER A 73 3.61 10.83 -2.60
CA SER A 73 3.26 11.77 -3.69
C SER A 73 2.61 11.09 -4.90
N ARG A 74 2.61 9.76 -4.93
CA ARG A 74 2.10 8.91 -6.02
C ARG A 74 1.00 7.96 -5.51
N HIS A 75 0.23 8.39 -4.52
CA HIS A 75 -0.99 7.67 -4.16
C HIS A 75 -2.01 7.75 -5.32
N PRO A 76 -2.81 6.70 -5.61
CA PRO A 76 -3.82 6.75 -6.68
C PRO A 76 -4.78 7.95 -6.60
N ILE A 77 -5.15 8.39 -5.40
CA ILE A 77 -6.03 9.56 -5.21
C ILE A 77 -5.39 10.86 -5.73
N ALA A 78 -4.06 10.92 -5.82
CA ALA A 78 -3.35 12.08 -6.36
C ALA A 78 -3.39 12.15 -7.90
N PHE A 79 -3.99 11.16 -8.57
CA PHE A 79 -4.11 11.17 -10.03
C PHE A 79 -4.74 12.47 -10.56
N PRO A 80 -4.24 13.03 -11.67
CA PRO A 80 -3.06 12.61 -12.43
C PRO A 80 -1.76 13.20 -11.85
N VAL A 81 -0.72 12.36 -11.70
CA VAL A 81 0.64 12.84 -11.39
C VAL A 81 1.56 12.43 -12.53
N HIS A 82 1.70 13.29 -13.54
CA HIS A 82 2.53 13.00 -14.73
C HIS A 82 3.93 13.62 -14.67
N LYS A 83 4.43 13.95 -13.48
CA LYS A 83 5.84 14.37 -13.34
C LYS A 83 6.75 13.19 -13.69
N SER A 84 7.84 13.39 -14.43
CA SER A 84 8.75 12.26 -14.70
C SER A 84 9.55 11.88 -13.45
N LYS A 85 10.00 10.62 -13.39
CA LYS A 85 10.92 10.17 -12.32
C LYS A 85 12.22 10.98 -12.34
N LYS A 86 12.67 11.38 -13.54
CA LYS A 86 13.85 12.23 -13.72
C LYS A 86 13.65 13.59 -13.04
N ASP A 87 12.58 14.30 -13.38
CA ASP A 87 12.30 15.62 -12.80
C ASP A 87 12.06 15.56 -11.28
N PHE A 88 11.56 14.42 -10.78
CA PHE A 88 11.47 14.18 -9.35
C PHE A 88 12.86 14.03 -8.73
N CYS A 89 13.72 13.20 -9.31
CA CYS A 89 15.09 12.99 -8.85
C CYS A 89 15.93 14.27 -8.86
N ASP A 90 15.78 15.08 -9.92
CA ASP A 90 16.53 16.32 -10.12
C ASP A 90 16.24 17.32 -8.98
N LYS A 91 14.98 17.39 -8.51
CA LYS A 91 14.59 18.22 -7.36
C LYS A 91 15.36 17.89 -6.07
N PHE A 92 15.74 16.63 -5.89
CA PHE A 92 16.46 16.18 -4.70
C PHE A 92 17.95 15.92 -4.97
N SER A 93 18.45 16.25 -6.16
CA SER A 93 19.84 16.00 -6.57
C SER A 93 20.28 14.54 -6.38
N ILE A 94 19.39 13.57 -6.65
CA ILE A 94 19.71 12.14 -6.58
C ILE A 94 19.71 11.48 -7.95
N LYS A 95 20.48 10.39 -8.10
CA LYS A 95 20.41 9.54 -9.31
C LYS A 95 19.13 8.70 -9.29
N GLN A 96 18.52 8.48 -10.46
CA GLN A 96 17.34 7.60 -10.59
C GLN A 96 17.60 6.19 -10.06
N SER A 97 18.78 5.62 -10.29
CA SER A 97 19.14 4.30 -9.76
C SER A 97 19.20 4.25 -8.22
N SER A 98 19.51 5.38 -7.58
CA SER A 98 19.45 5.48 -6.11
C SER A 98 18.01 5.54 -5.61
N LEU A 99 17.13 6.26 -6.32
CA LEU A 99 15.70 6.26 -6.01
C LEU A 99 15.13 4.85 -6.17
N ASP A 100 15.39 4.19 -7.30
CA ASP A 100 14.88 2.86 -7.62
C ASP A 100 15.31 1.84 -6.57
N TYR A 101 16.58 1.85 -6.17
CA TYR A 101 17.08 0.97 -5.10
C TYR A 101 16.33 1.18 -3.78
N SER A 102 16.22 2.43 -3.31
CA SER A 102 15.55 2.74 -2.05
C SER A 102 14.04 2.47 -2.11
N LEU A 103 13.42 2.77 -3.24
CA LEU A 103 12.01 2.52 -3.52
C LEU A 103 11.70 1.03 -3.44
N GLU A 104 12.38 0.19 -4.23
CA GLU A 104 12.17 -1.26 -4.25
C GLU A 104 12.37 -1.89 -2.85
N LYS A 105 13.38 -1.44 -2.10
CA LYS A 105 13.58 -1.90 -0.71
C LYS A 105 12.40 -1.57 0.20
N ILE A 106 11.81 -0.38 0.10
CA ILE A 106 10.63 -0.02 0.88
C ILE A 106 9.42 -0.84 0.42
N LEU A 107 9.17 -0.92 -0.89
CA LEU A 107 8.01 -1.61 -1.44
C LEU A 107 7.99 -3.10 -1.07
N CYS A 108 9.12 -3.80 -1.22
CA CYS A 108 9.23 -5.21 -0.87
C CYS A 108 9.09 -5.46 0.64
N LEU A 109 9.70 -4.63 1.49
CA LEU A 109 9.67 -4.86 2.94
C LEU A 109 8.30 -4.52 3.56
N LEU A 110 7.60 -3.54 2.98
CA LEU A 110 6.31 -3.07 3.47
C LEU A 110 5.11 -3.64 2.69
N ASN A 111 5.34 -4.47 1.67
CA ASN A 111 4.32 -5.09 0.82
C ASN A 111 3.37 -4.07 0.18
N TYR A 112 3.92 -3.02 -0.42
CA TYR A 112 3.13 -2.07 -1.19
C TYR A 112 2.78 -2.66 -2.56
N ILE A 113 1.58 -2.36 -3.05
CA ILE A 113 1.21 -2.64 -4.44
C ILE A 113 1.65 -1.45 -5.29
N LYS A 114 2.28 -1.74 -6.43
CA LYS A 114 2.60 -0.76 -7.48
C LYS A 114 1.68 -0.99 -8.67
N ILE A 115 0.97 0.03 -9.09
CA ILE A 115 0.21 0.06 -10.34
C ILE A 115 0.78 1.13 -11.28
N GLN A 116 0.44 1.08 -12.55
CA GLN A 116 0.86 2.07 -13.54
C GLN A 116 -0.35 2.53 -14.35
N ASP A 117 -0.47 3.84 -14.57
CA ASP A 117 -1.46 4.36 -15.52
C ASP A 117 -1.10 4.02 -16.97
N ASP A 118 -1.96 4.41 -17.90
CA ASP A 118 -1.77 4.16 -19.33
C ASP A 118 -0.51 4.86 -19.91
N MET A 119 0.04 5.86 -19.21
CA MET A 119 1.28 6.54 -19.55
C MET A 119 2.51 5.94 -18.83
N ASN A 120 2.34 4.81 -18.13
CA ASN A 120 3.34 4.10 -17.34
C ASN A 120 3.85 4.85 -16.09
N TYR A 121 3.17 5.91 -15.63
CA TYR A 121 3.52 6.54 -14.35
C TYR A 121 3.09 5.64 -13.19
N PRO A 122 3.98 5.41 -12.21
CA PRO A 122 3.68 4.49 -11.12
C PRO A 122 2.85 5.16 -10.02
N TYR A 123 1.93 4.39 -9.43
CA TYR A 123 1.20 4.72 -8.21
C TYR A 123 1.35 3.60 -7.19
N PHE A 124 1.27 3.94 -5.91
CA PHE A 124 1.57 3.01 -4.82
C PHE A 124 0.47 2.96 -3.78
N ILE A 125 0.14 1.75 -3.33
CA ILE A 125 -0.94 1.48 -2.38
C ILE A 125 -0.37 0.70 -1.18
N ASP A 126 -0.58 1.23 0.02
CA ASP A 126 -0.26 0.53 1.27
C ASP A 126 -1.32 -0.54 1.54
N THR A 127 -0.96 -1.81 1.39
CA THR A 127 -1.92 -2.93 1.54
C THR A 127 -2.47 -3.11 2.95
N GLN A 128 -1.85 -2.48 3.95
CA GLN A 128 -2.22 -2.60 5.35
C GLN A 128 -2.97 -1.39 5.87
N LYS A 129 -2.58 -0.18 5.49
CA LYS A 129 -3.13 1.06 6.05
C LYS A 129 -3.95 1.91 5.10
N ASP A 130 -3.90 1.66 3.79
CA ASP A 130 -4.69 2.47 2.87
C ASP A 130 -6.20 2.24 3.11
N ILE A 131 -6.92 3.34 3.37
CA ILE A 131 -8.35 3.27 3.73
C ILE A 131 -9.16 2.77 2.53
N GLY A 132 -8.87 3.26 1.33
CA GLY A 132 -9.57 2.86 0.11
C GLY A 132 -9.35 1.37 -0.18
N PHE A 133 -8.12 0.89 -0.04
CA PHE A 133 -7.77 -0.52 -0.24
C PHE A 133 -8.32 -1.44 0.86
N ASN A 134 -8.39 -0.97 2.10
CA ASN A 134 -9.02 -1.73 3.17
C ASN A 134 -10.53 -1.86 2.94
N LEU A 135 -11.19 -0.78 2.54
CA LEU A 135 -12.60 -0.79 2.16
C LEU A 135 -12.84 -1.72 0.95
N LEU A 136 -11.96 -1.65 -0.06
CA LEU A 136 -11.96 -2.55 -1.22
C LEU A 136 -11.98 -4.02 -0.79
N LYS A 137 -11.06 -4.44 0.10
CA LYS A 137 -10.99 -5.82 0.62
C LYS A 137 -12.30 -6.23 1.29
N THR A 138 -12.85 -5.37 2.15
CA THR A 138 -14.12 -5.64 2.85
C THR A 138 -15.28 -5.84 1.89
N ILE A 139 -15.39 -4.98 0.85
CA ILE A 139 -16.44 -5.10 -0.16
C ILE A 139 -16.28 -6.39 -0.94
N VAL A 140 -15.08 -6.68 -1.45
CA VAL A 140 -14.83 -7.91 -2.23
C VAL A 140 -15.21 -9.15 -1.42
N LYS A 141 -14.73 -9.23 -0.17
CA LYS A 141 -15.04 -10.35 0.72
C LYS A 141 -16.55 -10.51 0.94
N SER A 142 -17.24 -9.44 1.32
CA SER A 142 -18.69 -9.48 1.57
C SER A 142 -19.49 -9.89 0.32
N GLU A 143 -19.05 -9.46 -0.86
CA GLU A 143 -19.70 -9.75 -2.13
C GLU A 143 -19.46 -11.19 -2.59
N VAL A 144 -18.24 -11.72 -2.38
CA VAL A 144 -17.94 -13.14 -2.61
C VAL A 144 -18.75 -14.02 -1.68
N GLU A 145 -18.75 -13.74 -0.37
CA GLU A 145 -19.53 -14.50 0.62
C GLU A 145 -21.02 -14.53 0.26
N ARG A 146 -21.59 -13.39 -0.13
CA ARG A 146 -22.98 -13.29 -0.57
C ARG A 146 -23.28 -14.17 -1.79
N ASN A 147 -22.42 -14.13 -2.80
CA ASN A 147 -22.61 -14.92 -4.01
C ASN A 147 -22.45 -16.43 -3.76
N VAL A 148 -21.52 -16.82 -2.88
CA VAL A 148 -21.38 -18.22 -2.43
C VAL A 148 -22.63 -18.69 -1.68
N MET A 149 -23.24 -17.84 -0.85
CA MET A 149 -24.50 -18.20 -0.19
C MET A 149 -25.68 -18.28 -1.17
N ASN A 150 -25.74 -17.40 -2.17
CA ASN A 150 -26.73 -17.48 -3.24
C ASN A 150 -26.59 -18.78 -4.05
N TYR A 151 -25.36 -19.27 -4.25
CA TYR A 151 -25.13 -20.58 -4.82
C TYR A 151 -25.80 -21.68 -3.99
N PHE A 152 -25.62 -21.71 -2.68
CA PHE A 152 -26.23 -22.75 -1.84
C PHE A 152 -27.76 -22.67 -1.77
N GLN A 153 -28.33 -21.48 -1.87
CA GLN A 153 -29.78 -21.27 -1.80
C GLN A 153 -30.48 -21.51 -3.14
N TYR A 154 -29.84 -21.12 -4.24
CA TYR A 154 -30.50 -21.00 -5.55
C TYR A 154 -29.75 -21.73 -6.69
N ASN A 155 -28.67 -22.45 -6.39
CA ASN A 155 -27.78 -23.12 -7.36
C ASN A 155 -27.22 -22.18 -8.45
N GLN A 156 -27.03 -20.90 -8.12
CA GLN A 156 -26.47 -19.92 -9.04
C GLN A 156 -24.94 -19.94 -8.99
N THR A 157 -24.28 -20.34 -10.09
CA THR A 157 -22.82 -20.40 -10.16
C THR A 157 -22.17 -19.03 -10.05
N VAL A 158 -21.05 -18.94 -9.32
CA VAL A 158 -20.28 -17.70 -9.25
C VAL A 158 -19.23 -17.70 -10.36
N ASN A 159 -19.36 -16.74 -11.28
CA ASN A 159 -18.33 -16.46 -12.28
C ASN A 159 -17.44 -15.32 -11.79
N SER A 160 -16.17 -15.63 -11.52
CA SER A 160 -15.20 -14.66 -10.99
C SER A 160 -15.02 -13.43 -11.89
N LYS A 161 -15.14 -13.55 -13.21
CA LYS A 161 -15.02 -12.42 -14.14
C LYS A 161 -16.22 -11.47 -14.00
N ILE A 162 -17.44 -12.02 -14.06
CA ILE A 162 -18.68 -11.23 -13.95
C ILE A 162 -18.72 -10.51 -12.59
N LEU A 163 -18.45 -11.24 -11.50
CA LEU A 163 -18.41 -10.65 -10.16
C LEU A 163 -17.36 -9.53 -10.06
N SER A 164 -16.20 -9.70 -10.70
CA SER A 164 -15.16 -8.66 -10.71
C SER A 164 -15.55 -7.42 -11.51
N GLU A 165 -16.25 -7.59 -12.64
CA GLU A 165 -16.78 -6.49 -13.47
C GLU A 165 -17.85 -5.67 -12.72
N GLU A 166 -18.74 -6.34 -12.00
CA GLU A 166 -19.75 -5.70 -11.14
C GLU A 166 -19.08 -4.94 -9.99
N LEU A 167 -18.11 -5.58 -9.32
CA LEU A 167 -17.37 -5.00 -8.21
C LEU A 167 -16.58 -3.75 -8.63
N ILE A 168 -15.78 -3.83 -9.70
CA ILE A 168 -15.01 -2.66 -10.15
C ILE A 168 -15.94 -1.50 -10.50
N SER A 169 -17.06 -1.77 -11.15
CA SER A 169 -18.03 -0.75 -11.54
C SER A 169 -18.63 -0.07 -10.31
N LYS A 170 -19.00 -0.85 -9.28
CA LYS A 170 -19.47 -0.34 -7.99
C LYS A 170 -18.40 0.51 -7.29
N ILE A 171 -17.18 0.00 -7.18
CA ILE A 171 -16.09 0.63 -6.42
C ILE A 171 -15.62 1.95 -7.06
N ILE A 172 -15.48 1.96 -8.39
CA ILE A 172 -14.97 3.12 -9.12
C ILE A 172 -16.07 4.14 -9.37
N PHE A 173 -17.20 3.75 -10.00
CA PHE A 173 -18.19 4.72 -10.47
C PHE A 173 -19.21 5.10 -9.38
N GLN A 174 -19.63 4.15 -8.55
CA GLN A 174 -20.64 4.43 -7.52
C GLN A 174 -20.00 4.97 -6.24
N MET A 175 -18.95 4.31 -5.76
CA MET A 175 -18.30 4.64 -4.49
C MET A 175 -17.15 5.64 -4.63
N LYS A 176 -16.60 5.83 -5.83
CA LYS A 176 -15.53 6.79 -6.14
C LYS A 176 -14.32 6.65 -5.20
N ILE A 177 -13.98 5.41 -4.86
CA ILE A 177 -12.86 5.09 -3.95
C ILE A 177 -11.52 5.45 -4.62
N PHE A 178 -11.43 5.22 -5.93
CA PHE A 178 -10.25 5.50 -6.75
C PHE A 178 -10.65 6.17 -8.07
N PRO A 179 -9.73 6.89 -8.74
CA PRO A 179 -9.98 7.52 -10.04
C PRO A 179 -10.44 6.52 -11.10
N GLU A 180 -11.32 6.98 -11.99
CA GLU A 180 -11.90 6.18 -13.08
C GLU A 180 -10.85 5.76 -14.10
N GLU A 181 -9.83 6.59 -14.31
CA GLU A 181 -8.73 6.36 -15.23
C GLU A 181 -7.86 5.16 -14.82
N LEU A 182 -7.91 4.76 -13.54
CA LEU A 182 -7.19 3.59 -13.03
C LEU A 182 -8.05 2.31 -13.04
N PHE A 183 -9.22 2.34 -13.69
CA PHE A 183 -10.19 1.24 -13.74
C PHE A 183 -9.53 -0.10 -14.13
N ARG A 184 -8.71 -0.11 -15.19
CA ARG A 184 -8.09 -1.35 -15.70
C ARG A 184 -7.13 -1.95 -14.67
N GLN A 185 -6.34 -1.10 -14.02
CA GLN A 185 -5.36 -1.49 -13.02
C GLN A 185 -6.06 -2.07 -11.79
N PHE A 186 -7.14 -1.43 -11.33
CA PHE A 186 -7.93 -1.91 -10.20
C PHE A 186 -8.76 -3.15 -10.54
N TYR A 187 -9.21 -3.33 -11.79
CA TYR A 187 -9.88 -4.56 -12.21
C TYR A 187 -9.00 -5.78 -11.97
N HIS A 188 -7.71 -5.72 -12.33
CA HIS A 188 -6.78 -6.82 -12.09
C HIS A 188 -6.57 -7.11 -10.59
N ILE A 189 -6.51 -6.06 -9.76
CA ILE A 189 -6.41 -6.21 -8.30
C ILE A 189 -7.67 -6.91 -7.76
N ILE A 190 -8.85 -6.42 -8.11
CA ILE A 190 -10.14 -6.97 -7.66
C ILE A 190 -10.30 -8.41 -8.13
N PHE A 191 -10.00 -8.70 -9.39
CA PHE A 191 -10.11 -10.04 -9.94
C PHE A 191 -9.25 -11.06 -9.19
N ASN A 192 -8.01 -10.68 -8.84
CA ASN A 192 -7.14 -11.53 -8.04
C ASN A 192 -7.66 -11.70 -6.60
N MET A 193 -8.24 -10.65 -6.01
CA MET A 193 -8.89 -10.76 -4.69
C MET A 193 -10.10 -11.69 -4.73
N VAL A 194 -11.00 -11.53 -5.71
CA VAL A 194 -12.19 -12.38 -5.90
C VAL A 194 -11.79 -13.83 -6.06
N LYS A 195 -10.81 -14.13 -6.91
CA LYS A 195 -10.29 -15.50 -7.07
C LYS A 195 -9.79 -16.07 -5.76
N LYS A 196 -8.96 -15.32 -5.05
CA LYS A 196 -8.40 -15.76 -3.78
C LYS A 196 -9.49 -16.06 -2.74
N GLU A 197 -10.48 -15.16 -2.59
CA GLU A 197 -11.57 -15.37 -1.64
C GLU A 197 -12.44 -16.58 -2.05
N LEU A 198 -12.68 -16.80 -3.35
CA LEU A 198 -13.39 -18.00 -3.82
C LEU A 198 -12.60 -19.29 -3.55
N ASP A 199 -11.27 -19.26 -3.71
CA ASP A 199 -10.38 -20.39 -3.39
C ASP A 199 -10.40 -20.76 -1.90
N GLU A 200 -10.70 -19.81 -1.02
CA GLU A 200 -10.87 -20.05 0.43
C GLU A 200 -12.18 -20.79 0.74
N HIS A 201 -13.15 -20.83 -0.19
CA HIS A 201 -14.41 -21.57 -0.07
C HIS A 201 -14.33 -22.96 -0.74
N SER A 202 -13.55 -23.87 -0.16
CA SER A 202 -13.26 -25.21 -0.71
C SER A 202 -14.51 -26.09 -0.94
N GLU A 203 -15.48 -26.04 -0.03
CA GLU A 203 -16.74 -26.79 -0.14
C GLU A 203 -17.58 -26.30 -1.34
N TYR A 204 -17.68 -24.98 -1.51
CA TYR A 204 -18.35 -24.37 -2.67
C TYR A 204 -17.71 -24.84 -3.98
N LEU A 205 -16.38 -24.77 -4.09
CA LEU A 205 -15.67 -25.18 -5.30
C LEU A 205 -15.88 -26.66 -5.63
N TYR A 206 -15.81 -27.53 -4.63
CA TYR A 206 -16.09 -28.95 -4.80
C TYR A 206 -17.51 -29.19 -5.31
N LEU A 207 -18.51 -28.55 -4.69
CA LEU A 207 -19.90 -28.71 -5.09
C LEU A 207 -20.16 -28.18 -6.51
N GLN A 208 -19.59 -27.02 -6.84
CA GLN A 208 -19.71 -26.44 -8.17
C GLN A 208 -19.11 -27.35 -9.24
N GLN A 209 -17.91 -27.92 -8.99
CA GLN A 209 -17.26 -28.85 -9.92
C GLN A 209 -18.03 -30.17 -10.05
N LYS A 210 -18.59 -30.70 -8.95
CA LYS A 210 -19.26 -32.00 -8.95
C LYS A 210 -20.60 -32.00 -9.67
N TYR A 211 -21.34 -30.89 -9.59
CA TYR A 211 -22.74 -30.86 -10.01
C TYR A 211 -23.00 -30.02 -11.27
N LEU A 212 -22.04 -29.20 -11.72
CA LEU A 212 -22.28 -28.19 -12.77
C LEU A 212 -21.18 -28.09 -13.84
N LEU A 213 -20.06 -28.82 -13.69
CA LEU A 213 -19.03 -29.02 -14.72
C LEU A 213 -18.98 -30.49 -15.12
#